data_AF-A0A1E3BIQ6-F1
#
_entry.id   AF-A0A1E3BIQ6-F1
#
_cell.length_a   1.000
_cell.length_b   1.000
_cell.length_c   1.000
_cell.angle_alpha   90.00
_cell.angle_beta   90.00
_cell.angle_gamma   90.00
#
_symmetry.space_group_name_H-M   'P 1'
#
loop_
_entity.id
_entity.type
_entity.pdbx_description
1 polymer ?
#
loop_
_entity_poly.entity_id
_entity_poly.type
_entity_poly.pdbx_seq_one_letter_code
_entity_poly.pdbx_strand_id
1 'polypeptide(L)'
;MAANARYEQAPQRDSFEEREFSQPPPSYQATPDFSSAPRSEGDNLPDDFKFGGTVAEATLPIRMQFVRKVYSILTAQILLTAAMSSISFFSEGYRTWIQGNFWLLMVSLFGAIGFMLVTYWKRKSYPANLLFLSAFTIMEAYSISVVTSLYESRIVVLALVFTLGIFVALTAFACQSKYDFTNWMPYLFGGLWFLILFGFIAAFFPRNSTMELVYGGAAALIFSGYILVDTQLVMRHYHVEEEIAAAISLYLDILNLFLAILRILNNQNNN
;
A
#
# COMPACT_ATOMS: atom_id res chain seq x y z
N MET A 1 -3.04 49.72 -19.91
CA MET A 1 -1.68 49.49 -19.40
C MET A 1 -1.28 48.06 -19.76
N ALA A 2 -0.44 47.89 -20.78
CA ALA A 2 0.18 46.60 -21.10
C ALA A 2 1.70 46.82 -21.04
N ALA A 3 2.37 46.09 -20.15
CA ALA A 3 3.80 46.18 -19.93
C ALA A 3 4.52 45.40 -21.04
N ASN A 4 5.30 46.10 -21.86
CA ASN A 4 6.20 45.49 -22.83
C ASN A 4 7.38 44.87 -22.08
N ALA A 5 7.40 43.55 -21.92
CA ALA A 5 8.59 42.83 -21.49
C ALA A 5 9.64 42.93 -22.60
N ARG A 6 10.74 43.65 -22.35
CA ARG A 6 11.92 43.63 -23.22
C ARG A 6 12.52 42.22 -23.16
N TYR A 7 12.53 41.52 -24.29
CA TYR A 7 13.35 40.33 -24.46
C TYR A 7 14.82 40.77 -24.50
N GLU A 8 15.61 40.35 -23.52
CA GLU A 8 17.06 40.45 -23.55
C GLU A 8 17.61 39.15 -24.13
N GLN A 9 18.36 39.23 -25.22
CA GLN A 9 18.98 38.04 -25.83
C GLN A 9 20.01 37.46 -24.86
N ALA A 10 19.95 36.15 -24.65
CA ALA A 10 20.98 35.44 -23.90
C ALA A 10 22.34 35.65 -24.60
N PRO A 11 23.42 35.93 -23.85
CA PRO A 11 24.74 36.10 -24.45
C PRO A 11 25.13 34.83 -25.21
N GLN A 12 25.32 34.96 -26.52
CA GLN A 12 25.88 33.90 -27.34
C GLN A 12 27.36 33.79 -27.02
N ARG A 13 27.70 32.87 -26.11
CA ARG A 13 29.08 32.49 -25.85
C ARG A 13 29.54 31.60 -27.00
N ASP A 14 30.46 32.09 -27.80
CA ASP A 14 31.01 31.35 -28.93
C ASP A 14 31.78 30.14 -28.38
N SER A 15 31.42 28.92 -28.79
CA SER A 15 32.05 27.69 -28.29
C SER A 15 33.52 27.54 -28.72
N PHE A 16 34.00 28.47 -29.56
CA PHE A 16 35.35 28.53 -30.11
C PHE A 16 36.25 29.54 -29.40
N GLU A 17 35.78 30.24 -28.35
CA GLU A 17 36.69 30.90 -27.42
C GLU A 17 37.42 29.83 -26.61
N GLU A 18 38.59 29.45 -27.13
CA GLU A 18 39.55 28.55 -26.52
C GLU A 18 39.87 29.07 -25.13
N ARG A 19 39.35 28.40 -24.09
CA ARG A 19 39.80 28.66 -22.72
C ARG A 19 41.28 28.29 -22.72
N GLU A 20 42.16 29.27 -22.54
CA GLU A 20 43.55 28.99 -22.16
C GLU A 20 43.52 28.23 -20.83
N PHE A 21 43.50 26.91 -20.92
CA PHE A 21 43.69 26.05 -19.76
C PHE A 21 45.15 26.22 -19.36
N SER A 22 45.38 26.91 -18.24
CA SER A 22 46.74 27.18 -17.72
C SER A 22 47.53 25.92 -17.39
N GLN A 23 46.88 24.76 -17.38
CA GLN A 23 47.48 23.46 -17.16
C GLN A 23 46.85 22.41 -18.08
N PRO A 24 47.64 21.45 -18.59
CA PRO A 24 47.10 20.30 -19.31
C PRO A 24 46.17 19.51 -18.38
N PRO A 25 45.11 18.88 -18.93
CA PRO A 25 44.26 18.00 -18.13
C PRO A 25 45.13 16.92 -17.48
N PRO A 26 44.87 16.56 -16.22
CA PRO A 26 45.63 15.53 -15.53
C PRO A 26 45.64 14.23 -16.34
N SER A 27 46.81 13.59 -16.44
CA SER A 27 46.93 12.30 -17.13
C SER A 27 46.07 11.25 -16.44
N TYR A 28 45.55 10.26 -17.16
CA TYR A 28 44.79 9.14 -16.57
C TYR A 28 45.56 8.38 -15.48
N GLN A 29 46.90 8.52 -15.46
CA GLN A 29 47.79 7.94 -14.45
C GLN A 29 48.03 8.85 -13.23
N ALA A 30 47.61 10.12 -13.27
CA ALA A 30 47.69 11.05 -12.15
C ALA A 30 46.47 10.95 -11.21
N THR A 31 45.57 10.01 -11.46
CA THR A 31 44.60 9.59 -10.45
C THR A 31 45.40 9.01 -9.30
N PRO A 32 45.31 9.55 -8.06
CA PRO A 32 45.96 8.90 -6.93
C PRO A 32 45.53 7.45 -6.92
N ASP A 33 46.46 6.52 -6.65
CA ASP A 33 46.19 5.10 -6.51
C ASP A 33 45.02 4.95 -5.53
N PHE A 34 43.80 4.90 -6.06
CA PHE A 34 42.68 4.32 -5.39
C PHE A 34 42.94 2.82 -5.46
N SER A 35 43.90 2.36 -4.65
CA SER A 35 43.82 1.04 -4.04
C SER A 35 42.61 1.02 -3.09
N SER A 36 41.44 1.43 -3.58
CA SER A 36 40.20 1.30 -2.87
C SER A 36 39.89 -0.17 -2.95
N ALA A 37 40.07 -0.85 -1.81
CA ALA A 37 39.35 -2.08 -1.53
C ALA A 37 37.90 -1.94 -2.05
N PRO A 38 37.28 -3.03 -2.55
CA PRO A 38 35.89 -2.99 -2.99
C PRO A 38 35.07 -2.25 -1.93
N ARG A 39 34.38 -1.17 -2.32
CA ARG A 39 33.62 -0.33 -1.39
C ARG A 39 32.70 -1.23 -0.59
N SER A 40 32.79 -1.11 0.72
CA SER A 40 32.03 -1.96 1.65
C SER A 40 30.77 -1.23 2.10
N GLU A 41 29.77 -1.98 2.54
CA GLU A 41 28.51 -1.42 3.04
C GLU A 41 28.68 -0.45 4.23
N GLY A 42 29.84 -0.50 4.91
CA GLY A 42 30.20 0.38 6.02
C GLY A 42 30.97 1.65 5.64
N ASP A 43 31.21 1.90 4.35
CA ASP A 43 31.89 3.12 3.91
C ASP A 43 30.97 4.33 4.19
N ASN A 44 31.52 5.42 4.75
CA ASN A 44 30.79 6.67 5.01
C ASN A 44 30.47 7.40 3.70
N LEU A 45 29.54 6.82 2.93
CA LEU A 45 28.99 7.41 1.72
C LEU A 45 28.16 8.65 2.08
N PRO A 46 28.23 9.73 1.27
CA PRO A 46 27.26 10.82 1.37
C PRO A 46 25.82 10.29 1.23
N ASP A 47 24.87 10.89 1.94
CA ASP A 47 23.50 10.37 2.04
C ASP A 47 22.81 10.21 0.68
N ASP A 48 23.12 11.08 -0.29
CA ASP A 48 22.61 11.01 -1.67
C ASP A 48 22.94 9.69 -2.39
N PHE A 49 24.00 8.98 -1.98
CA PHE A 49 24.37 7.68 -2.54
C PHE A 49 23.77 6.49 -1.79
N LYS A 50 23.11 6.73 -0.64
CA LYS A 50 22.47 5.68 0.15
C LYS A 50 21.03 5.44 -0.26
N PHE A 51 20.38 6.45 -0.84
CA PHE A 51 19.05 6.35 -1.44
C PHE A 51 19.19 6.01 -2.93
N GLY A 52 18.91 4.76 -3.29
CA GLY A 52 18.70 4.41 -4.69
C GLY A 52 17.33 4.88 -5.18
N GLY A 53 17.08 4.80 -6.50
CA GLY A 53 15.78 5.13 -7.08
C GLY A 53 14.66 4.20 -6.60
N THR A 54 15.01 3.04 -6.05
CA THR A 54 14.09 2.08 -5.43
C THR A 54 14.64 1.53 -4.11
N VAL A 55 13.77 0.89 -3.32
CA VAL A 55 14.15 0.20 -2.08
C VAL A 55 15.19 -0.89 -2.36
N ALA A 56 15.17 -1.59 -3.49
CA ALA A 56 16.18 -2.60 -3.80
C ALA A 56 17.61 -2.03 -3.89
N GLU A 57 17.74 -0.79 -4.36
CA GLU A 57 19.01 -0.11 -4.59
C GLU A 57 19.55 0.62 -3.35
N ALA A 58 18.71 0.83 -2.34
CA ALA A 58 19.12 1.45 -1.08
C ALA A 58 20.00 0.53 -0.22
N THR A 59 20.79 1.13 0.67
CA THR A 59 21.58 0.37 1.67
C THR A 59 20.69 -0.46 2.59
N LEU A 60 21.16 -1.62 3.08
CA LEU A 60 20.36 -2.51 3.95
C LEU A 60 19.73 -1.80 5.16
N PRO A 61 20.40 -0.91 5.92
CA PRO A 61 19.77 -0.23 7.04
C PRO A 61 18.56 0.61 6.60
N ILE A 62 18.64 1.29 5.46
CA ILE A 62 17.54 2.09 4.91
C ILE A 62 16.38 1.20 4.47
N ARG A 63 16.68 0.06 3.82
CA ARG A 63 15.68 -0.93 3.42
C ARG A 63 14.90 -1.48 4.61
N MET A 64 15.63 -1.87 5.66
CA MET A 64 15.02 -2.40 6.87
C MET A 64 14.20 -1.34 7.61
N GLN A 65 14.63 -0.07 7.58
CA GLN A 65 13.87 1.03 8.13
C GLN A 65 12.56 1.28 7.36
N PHE A 66 12.61 1.27 6.04
CA PHE A 66 11.43 1.38 5.17
C PHE A 66 10.41 0.27 5.47
N VAL A 67 10.86 -0.99 5.41
CA VAL A 67 10.01 -2.16 5.68
C VAL A 67 9.40 -2.07 7.08
N ARG A 68 10.21 -1.76 8.11
CA ARG A 68 9.70 -1.57 9.47
C ARG A 68 8.61 -0.50 9.52
N LYS A 69 8.80 0.62 8.82
CA LYS A 69 7.83 1.73 8.81
C LYS A 69 6.51 1.32 8.15
N VAL A 70 6.56 0.66 6.99
CA VAL A 70 5.38 0.13 6.29
C VAL A 70 4.58 -0.82 7.19
N TYR A 71 5.23 -1.85 7.75
CA TYR A 71 4.55 -2.83 8.60
C TYR A 71 4.11 -2.25 9.95
N SER A 72 4.77 -1.20 10.47
CA SER A 72 4.32 -0.50 11.68
C SER A 72 3.02 0.26 11.43
N ILE A 73 2.93 0.98 10.30
CA ILE A 73 1.71 1.66 9.87
C ILE A 73 0.60 0.64 9.67
N LEU A 74 0.86 -0.41 8.89
CA LEU A 74 -0.09 -1.49 8.61
C LEU A 74 -0.64 -2.11 9.90
N THR A 75 0.24 -2.43 10.86
CA THR A 75 -0.18 -3.01 12.14
C THR A 75 -1.09 -2.06 12.91
N ALA A 76 -0.77 -0.75 12.93
CA ALA A 76 -1.64 0.24 13.56
C ALA A 76 -3.01 0.33 12.88
N GLN A 77 -3.07 0.23 11.56
CA GLN A 77 -4.33 0.22 10.80
C GLN A 77 -5.20 -1.00 11.12
N ILE A 78 -4.60 -2.19 11.17
CA ILE A 78 -5.30 -3.42 11.52
C ILE A 78 -5.78 -3.40 12.98
N LEU A 79 -4.95 -2.94 13.92
CA LEU A 79 -5.34 -2.80 15.32
C LEU A 79 -6.49 -1.81 15.51
N LEU A 80 -6.44 -0.66 14.83
CA LEU A 80 -7.54 0.31 14.85
C LEU A 80 -8.84 -0.29 14.32
N THR A 81 -8.74 -1.04 13.21
CA THR A 81 -9.90 -1.71 12.60
C THR A 81 -10.51 -2.77 13.51
N ALA A 82 -9.66 -3.60 14.12
CA ALA A 82 -10.09 -4.61 15.08
C ALA A 82 -10.71 -3.96 16.33
N ALA A 83 -10.11 -2.90 16.85
CA ALA A 83 -10.63 -2.16 17.99
C ALA A 83 -12.02 -1.59 17.67
N MET A 84 -12.17 -0.86 16.57
CA MET A 84 -13.47 -0.28 16.16
C MET A 84 -14.53 -1.35 15.88
N SER A 85 -14.16 -2.48 15.29
CA SER A 85 -15.08 -3.59 15.04
C SER A 85 -15.52 -4.25 16.36
N SER A 86 -14.61 -4.40 17.33
CA SER A 86 -14.92 -5.03 18.61
C SER A 86 -15.93 -4.26 19.46
N ILE A 87 -15.98 -2.92 19.34
CA ILE A 87 -16.99 -2.09 20.01
C ILE A 87 -18.40 -2.53 19.60
N SER A 88 -18.61 -2.95 18.35
CA SER A 88 -19.89 -3.47 17.86
C SER A 88 -20.32 -4.80 18.50
N PHE A 89 -19.40 -5.55 19.08
CA PHE A 89 -19.70 -6.81 19.77
C PHE A 89 -19.99 -6.62 21.25
N PHE A 90 -19.35 -5.63 21.88
CA PHE A 90 -19.52 -5.38 23.32
C PHE A 90 -20.65 -4.39 23.64
N SER A 91 -21.05 -3.55 22.69
CA SER A 91 -22.09 -2.53 22.90
C SER A 91 -23.27 -2.71 21.94
N GLU A 92 -24.38 -3.21 22.47
CA GLU A 92 -25.64 -3.30 21.71
C GLU A 92 -26.14 -1.93 21.25
N GLY A 93 -25.96 -0.89 22.06
CA GLY A 93 -26.32 0.49 21.70
C GLY A 93 -25.54 1.00 20.49
N TYR A 94 -24.23 0.75 20.46
CA TYR A 94 -23.42 1.12 19.30
C TYR A 94 -23.80 0.28 18.07
N ARG A 95 -23.99 -1.04 18.23
CA ARG A 95 -24.39 -1.94 17.15
C ARG A 95 -25.72 -1.53 16.50
N THR A 96 -26.73 -1.24 17.29
CA THR A 96 -28.04 -0.81 16.79
C THR A 96 -27.96 0.56 16.12
N TRP A 97 -27.14 1.47 16.65
CA TRP A 97 -26.92 2.79 16.06
C TRP A 97 -26.24 2.73 14.69
N ILE A 98 -25.14 1.98 14.53
CA ILE A 98 -24.45 1.87 13.25
C ILE A 98 -25.29 1.15 12.18
N GLN A 99 -26.13 0.19 12.60
CA GLN A 99 -27.05 -0.52 11.69
C GLN A 99 -28.25 0.34 11.29
N GLY A 100 -28.74 1.20 12.18
CA GLY A 100 -29.85 2.11 11.89
C GLY A 100 -29.46 3.33 11.04
N ASN A 101 -28.18 3.72 11.04
CA ASN A 101 -27.69 4.91 10.35
C ASN A 101 -26.87 4.55 9.10
N PHE A 102 -27.49 3.86 8.15
CA PHE A 102 -26.83 3.42 6.91
C PHE A 102 -26.17 4.56 6.10
N TRP A 103 -26.70 5.79 6.20
CA TRP A 103 -26.09 6.96 5.55
C TRP A 103 -24.64 7.21 6.00
N LEU A 104 -24.30 6.89 7.26
CA LEU A 104 -22.93 7.00 7.77
C LEU A 104 -21.99 5.99 7.13
N LEU A 105 -22.49 4.80 6.77
CA LEU A 105 -21.70 3.84 5.98
C LEU A 105 -21.34 4.46 4.62
N MET A 106 -22.29 5.12 3.95
CA MET A 106 -22.02 5.77 2.67
C MET A 106 -20.98 6.89 2.82
N VAL A 107 -21.12 7.73 3.84
CA VAL A 107 -20.14 8.79 4.14
C VAL A 107 -18.75 8.21 4.41
N SER A 108 -18.69 7.10 5.14
CA SER A 108 -17.44 6.40 5.42
C SER A 108 -16.80 5.78 4.17
N LEU A 109 -17.57 5.11 3.31
CA LEU A 109 -17.05 4.54 2.06
C LEU A 109 -16.52 5.61 1.09
N PHE A 110 -17.31 6.65 0.81
CA PHE A 110 -16.86 7.74 -0.06
C PHE A 110 -15.75 8.57 0.59
N GLY A 111 -15.82 8.74 1.91
CA GLY A 111 -14.78 9.39 2.71
C GLY A 111 -13.46 8.65 2.63
N ALA A 112 -13.45 7.31 2.76
CA ALA A 112 -12.26 6.49 2.62
C ALA A 112 -11.62 6.68 1.24
N ILE A 113 -12.41 6.59 0.16
CA ILE A 113 -11.89 6.83 -1.20
C ILE A 113 -11.32 8.25 -1.33
N GLY A 114 -12.05 9.26 -0.85
CA GLY A 114 -11.61 10.65 -0.89
C GLY A 114 -10.28 10.88 -0.14
N PHE A 115 -10.20 10.39 1.10
CA PHE A 115 -8.97 10.50 1.91
C PHE A 115 -7.82 9.68 1.34
N MET A 116 -8.08 8.53 0.72
CA MET A 116 -7.06 7.76 0.00
C MET A 116 -6.46 8.58 -1.16
N LEU A 117 -7.31 9.20 -1.99
CA LEU A 117 -6.86 10.07 -3.09
C LEU A 117 -6.07 11.29 -2.60
N VAL A 118 -6.55 11.95 -1.54
CA VAL A 118 -5.85 13.09 -0.93
C VAL A 118 -4.52 12.65 -0.33
N THR A 119 -4.47 11.48 0.32
CA THR A 119 -3.23 10.91 0.87
C THR A 119 -2.22 10.64 -0.24
N TYR A 120 -2.67 10.10 -1.39
CA TYR A 120 -1.82 9.88 -2.54
C TYR A 120 -1.28 11.20 -3.12
N TRP A 121 -2.14 12.23 -3.24
CA TRP A 121 -1.73 13.54 -3.73
C TRP A 121 -0.75 14.24 -2.78
N LYS A 122 -0.96 14.11 -1.48
CA LYS A 122 -0.12 14.71 -0.43
C LYS A 122 0.94 13.76 0.12
N ARG A 123 1.27 12.67 -0.58
CA ARG A 123 2.14 11.59 -0.05
C ARG A 123 3.50 12.07 0.45
N LYS A 124 4.09 13.09 -0.19
CA LYS A 124 5.39 13.69 0.17
C LYS A 124 5.30 14.82 1.21
N SER A 125 4.11 15.20 1.66
CA SER A 125 3.91 16.33 2.57
C SER A 125 3.73 15.85 4.00
N TYR A 126 4.84 15.77 4.75
CA TYR A 126 4.82 15.45 6.17
C TYR A 126 4.53 16.70 7.02
N PRO A 127 3.68 16.64 8.08
CA PRO A 127 2.94 15.48 8.60
C PRO A 127 1.52 15.32 8.03
N ALA A 128 1.12 16.13 7.03
CA ALA A 128 -0.23 16.11 6.48
C ALA A 128 -0.62 14.74 5.90
N ASN A 129 0.33 14.03 5.30
CA ASN A 129 0.16 12.67 4.79
C ASN A 129 -0.32 11.67 5.86
N LEU A 130 0.20 11.75 7.09
CA LEU A 130 -0.22 10.92 8.21
C LEU A 130 -1.61 11.28 8.71
N LEU A 131 -1.98 12.57 8.70
CA LEU A 131 -3.31 13.00 9.08
C LEU A 131 -4.36 12.45 8.10
N PHE A 132 -4.13 12.59 6.79
CA PHE A 132 -5.05 12.03 5.79
C PHE A 132 -5.08 10.50 5.81
N LEU A 133 -3.95 9.84 6.04
CA LEU A 133 -3.88 8.39 6.24
C LEU A 133 -4.70 7.95 7.46
N SER A 134 -4.63 8.68 8.57
CA SER A 134 -5.41 8.37 9.77
C SER A 134 -6.91 8.53 9.53
N ALA A 135 -7.31 9.59 8.81
CA ALA A 135 -8.70 9.82 8.42
C ALA A 135 -9.21 8.72 7.48
N PHE A 136 -8.41 8.33 6.47
CA PHE A 136 -8.69 7.18 5.61
C PHE A 136 -8.90 5.91 6.44
N THR A 137 -7.97 5.62 7.37
CA THR A 137 -8.02 4.40 8.18
C THR A 137 -9.23 4.38 9.09
N ILE A 138 -9.59 5.50 9.73
CA ILE A 138 -10.80 5.61 10.57
C ILE A 138 -12.05 5.38 9.73
N MET A 139 -12.15 6.02 8.57
CA MET A 139 -13.29 5.83 7.68
C MET A 139 -13.40 4.37 7.26
N GLU A 140 -12.32 3.74 6.82
CA GLU A 140 -12.33 2.34 6.40
C GLU A 140 -12.67 1.40 7.57
N ALA A 141 -12.04 1.60 8.73
CA ALA A 141 -12.31 0.81 9.94
C ALA A 141 -13.76 0.94 10.41
N TYR A 142 -14.40 2.09 10.22
CA TYR A 142 -15.84 2.26 10.50
C TYR A 142 -16.68 1.42 9.54
N SER A 143 -16.37 1.44 8.24
CA SER A 143 -17.04 0.59 7.24
C SER A 143 -16.94 -0.89 7.61
N ILE A 144 -15.75 -1.36 7.99
CA ILE A 144 -15.54 -2.74 8.44
C ILE A 144 -16.31 -3.05 9.74
N SER A 145 -16.38 -2.10 10.68
CA SER A 145 -17.19 -2.25 11.91
C SER A 145 -18.68 -2.43 11.59
N VAL A 146 -19.23 -1.64 10.67
CA VAL A 146 -20.63 -1.80 10.20
C VAL A 146 -20.83 -3.19 9.59
N VAL A 147 -19.94 -3.61 8.67
CA VAL A 147 -20.05 -4.90 8.00
C VAL A 147 -19.99 -6.04 9.01
N THR A 148 -19.00 -6.06 9.89
CA THR A 148 -18.80 -7.12 10.87
C THR A 148 -19.94 -7.20 11.90
N SER A 149 -20.62 -6.08 12.19
CA SER A 149 -21.80 -6.06 13.07
C SER A 149 -22.99 -6.90 12.56
N LEU A 150 -23.03 -7.20 11.25
CA LEU A 150 -24.05 -8.00 10.59
C LEU A 150 -23.77 -9.51 10.68
N TYR A 151 -22.59 -9.90 11.15
CA TYR A 151 -22.18 -11.29 11.29
C TYR A 151 -22.12 -11.70 12.76
N GLU A 152 -22.14 -13.00 13.00
CA GLU A 152 -21.92 -13.55 14.34
C GLU A 152 -20.46 -13.32 14.76
N SER A 153 -20.25 -12.85 15.99
CA SER A 153 -18.91 -12.49 16.52
C SER A 153 -17.92 -13.65 16.43
N ARG A 154 -18.37 -14.89 16.64
CA ARG A 154 -17.55 -16.10 16.49
C ARG A 154 -16.99 -16.25 15.07
N ILE A 155 -17.82 -16.01 14.06
CA ILE A 155 -17.43 -16.10 12.64
C ILE A 155 -16.44 -14.99 12.31
N VAL A 156 -16.67 -13.78 12.83
CA VAL A 156 -15.77 -12.64 12.62
C VAL A 156 -14.38 -12.90 13.19
N VAL A 157 -14.29 -13.40 14.43
CA VAL A 157 -12.99 -13.72 15.05
C VAL A 157 -12.28 -14.83 14.29
N LEU A 158 -13.00 -15.87 13.86
CA LEU A 158 -12.43 -16.95 13.06
C LEU A 158 -11.88 -16.44 11.73
N ALA A 159 -12.62 -15.58 11.03
CA ALA A 159 -12.18 -14.95 9.78
C ALA A 159 -10.92 -14.11 9.98
N LEU A 160 -10.84 -13.35 11.08
CA LEU A 160 -9.65 -12.56 11.43
C LEU A 160 -8.42 -13.44 11.62
N VAL A 161 -8.55 -14.54 12.38
CA VAL A 161 -7.44 -15.49 12.62
C VAL A 161 -6.94 -16.11 11.31
N PHE A 162 -7.84 -16.57 10.44
CA PHE A 162 -7.46 -17.13 9.14
C PHE A 162 -6.78 -16.08 8.25
N THR A 163 -7.32 -14.86 8.21
CA THR A 163 -6.75 -13.78 7.39
C THR A 163 -5.33 -13.45 7.83
N LEU A 164 -5.11 -13.26 9.14
CA LEU A 164 -3.78 -12.97 9.68
C LEU A 164 -2.81 -14.12 9.45
N GLY A 165 -3.26 -15.37 9.62
CA GLY A 165 -2.45 -16.55 9.36
C GLY A 165 -2.02 -16.66 7.89
N ILE A 166 -2.96 -16.47 6.95
CA ILE A 166 -2.69 -16.47 5.51
C ILE A 166 -1.78 -15.31 5.14
N PHE A 167 -2.06 -14.10 5.63
CA PHE A 167 -1.23 -12.92 5.37
C PHE A 167 0.22 -13.12 5.82
N VAL A 168 0.46 -13.62 7.04
CA VAL A 168 1.80 -13.88 7.55
C VAL A 168 2.49 -14.97 6.72
N ALA A 169 1.80 -16.06 6.39
CA ALA A 169 2.35 -17.15 5.59
C ALA A 169 2.74 -16.69 4.18
N LEU A 170 1.85 -15.96 3.49
CA LEU A 170 2.11 -15.43 2.15
C LEU A 170 3.20 -14.36 2.17
N THR A 171 3.20 -13.48 3.18
CA THR A 171 4.26 -12.47 3.36
C THR A 171 5.62 -13.16 3.52
N ALA A 172 5.72 -14.13 4.42
CA ALA A 172 6.96 -14.88 4.64
C ALA A 172 7.42 -15.62 3.37
N PHE A 173 6.48 -16.23 2.65
CA PHE A 173 6.75 -16.89 1.37
C PHE A 173 7.24 -15.91 0.31
N ALA A 174 6.60 -14.75 0.14
CA ALA A 174 7.01 -13.70 -0.80
C ALA A 174 8.40 -13.14 -0.47
N CYS A 175 8.75 -13.00 0.81
CA CYS A 175 10.07 -12.57 1.28
C CYS A 175 11.18 -13.56 0.93
N GLN A 176 10.89 -14.86 1.00
CA GLN A 176 11.89 -15.92 0.79
C GLN A 176 11.95 -16.38 -0.67
N SER A 177 10.91 -16.10 -1.45
CA SER A 177 10.80 -16.58 -2.82
C SER A 177 11.73 -15.83 -3.78
N LYS A 178 12.40 -16.61 -4.63
CA LYS A 178 13.13 -16.11 -5.80
C LYS A 178 12.22 -15.85 -7.00
N TYR A 179 11.01 -16.42 -6.99
CA TYR A 179 10.02 -16.18 -8.04
C TYR A 179 9.57 -14.72 -7.98
N ASP A 180 9.47 -14.09 -9.15
CA ASP A 180 9.03 -12.71 -9.28
C ASP A 180 7.51 -12.65 -9.48
N PHE A 181 6.80 -12.49 -8.37
CA PHE A 181 5.34 -12.37 -8.35
C PHE A 181 4.88 -11.07 -9.01
N THR A 182 5.70 -10.02 -9.14
CA THR A 182 5.26 -8.75 -9.73
C THR A 182 4.73 -8.89 -11.16
N ASN A 183 5.16 -9.93 -11.89
CA ASN A 183 4.62 -10.31 -13.19
C ASN A 183 3.14 -10.72 -13.15
N TRP A 184 2.55 -10.94 -11.97
CA TRP A 184 1.14 -11.28 -11.79
C TRP A 184 0.21 -10.06 -11.83
N MET A 185 0.75 -8.84 -11.69
CA MET A 185 -0.04 -7.60 -11.68
C MET A 185 -1.11 -7.48 -12.77
N PRO A 186 -0.83 -7.69 -14.08
CA PRO A 186 -1.85 -7.52 -15.11
C PRO A 186 -3.00 -8.53 -14.95
N TYR A 187 -2.70 -9.76 -14.52
CA TYR A 187 -3.72 -10.79 -14.27
C TYR A 187 -4.55 -10.47 -13.03
N LEU A 188 -3.91 -10.02 -11.95
CA LEU A 188 -4.60 -9.60 -10.73
C LEU A 188 -5.48 -8.37 -10.98
N PHE A 189 -5.00 -7.40 -11.76
CA PHE A 189 -5.78 -6.23 -12.16
C PHE A 189 -7.02 -6.62 -12.97
N GLY A 190 -6.89 -7.54 -13.93
CA GLY A 190 -8.03 -8.10 -14.65
C GLY A 190 -8.99 -8.85 -13.71
N GLY A 191 -8.47 -9.64 -12.77
CA GLY A 191 -9.24 -10.35 -11.76
C GLY A 191 -10.01 -9.42 -10.82
N LEU A 192 -9.42 -8.30 -10.41
CA LEU A 192 -10.06 -7.29 -9.59
C LEU A 192 -11.25 -6.65 -10.33
N TRP A 193 -11.06 -6.27 -11.59
CA TRP A 193 -12.17 -5.76 -12.41
C TRP A 193 -13.28 -6.80 -12.61
N PHE A 194 -12.91 -8.07 -12.79
CA PHE A 194 -13.88 -9.16 -12.84
C PHE A 194 -14.68 -9.25 -11.53
N LEU A 195 -14.03 -9.20 -10.36
CA LEU A 195 -14.73 -9.20 -9.06
C LEU A 195 -15.66 -8.00 -8.90
N ILE A 196 -15.20 -6.79 -9.28
CA ILE A 196 -16.00 -5.56 -9.17
C ILE A 196 -17.25 -5.67 -10.06
N LEU A 197 -17.09 -6.02 -11.33
CA LEU A 197 -18.21 -6.13 -12.27
C LEU A 197 -19.17 -7.26 -11.90
N PHE A 198 -18.62 -8.43 -11.53
CA PHE A 198 -19.43 -9.55 -11.10
C PHE A 198 -20.18 -9.24 -9.80
N GLY A 199 -19.52 -8.61 -8.82
CA GLY A 199 -20.13 -8.19 -7.55
C GLY A 199 -21.24 -7.15 -7.77
N PHE A 200 -21.04 -6.21 -8.70
CA PHE A 200 -22.07 -5.24 -9.10
C PHE A 200 -23.28 -5.94 -9.72
N ILE A 201 -23.06 -6.85 -10.67
CA ILE A 201 -24.14 -7.63 -11.30
C ILE A 201 -24.87 -8.46 -10.22
N ALA A 202 -24.13 -9.19 -9.39
CA ALA A 202 -24.67 -10.06 -8.33
C ALA A 202 -25.54 -9.29 -7.32
N ALA A 203 -25.32 -7.99 -7.13
CA ALA A 203 -26.15 -7.15 -6.26
C ALA A 203 -27.61 -7.02 -6.74
N PHE A 204 -27.88 -7.21 -8.04
CA PHE A 204 -29.24 -7.14 -8.62
C PHE A 204 -29.94 -8.51 -8.71
N PHE A 205 -29.22 -9.61 -8.48
CA PHE A 205 -29.77 -10.96 -8.53
C PHE A 205 -30.01 -11.52 -7.12
N PRO A 206 -30.97 -12.45 -6.94
CA PRO A 206 -31.15 -13.12 -5.65
C PRO A 206 -29.89 -13.88 -5.25
N ARG A 207 -29.49 -13.74 -3.99
CA ARG A 207 -28.29 -14.42 -3.47
C ARG A 207 -28.49 -15.93 -3.48
N ASN A 208 -27.61 -16.63 -4.18
CA ASN A 208 -27.47 -18.08 -4.10
C ASN A 208 -26.27 -18.41 -3.21
N SER A 209 -26.44 -19.37 -2.30
CA SER A 209 -25.41 -19.86 -1.40
C SER A 209 -24.13 -20.30 -2.16
N THR A 210 -24.28 -21.02 -3.27
CA THR A 210 -23.13 -21.43 -4.10
C THR A 210 -22.42 -20.23 -4.73
N MET A 211 -23.16 -19.20 -5.14
CA MET A 211 -22.60 -18.00 -5.75
C MET A 211 -21.78 -17.19 -4.74
N GLU A 212 -22.27 -17.05 -3.50
CA GLU A 212 -21.54 -16.37 -2.42
C GLU A 212 -20.24 -17.10 -2.07
N LEU A 213 -20.27 -18.44 -2.02
CA LEU A 213 -19.09 -19.26 -1.77
C LEU A 213 -18.05 -19.13 -2.89
N VAL A 214 -18.47 -19.22 -4.16
CA VAL A 214 -17.58 -19.08 -5.32
C VAL A 214 -17.00 -17.67 -5.38
N TYR A 215 -17.81 -16.65 -5.16
CA TYR A 215 -17.35 -15.26 -5.13
C TYR A 215 -16.34 -15.02 -4.02
N GLY A 216 -16.64 -15.50 -2.80
CA GLY A 216 -15.73 -15.42 -1.66
C GLY A 216 -14.41 -16.15 -1.95
N GLY A 217 -14.46 -17.36 -2.50
CA GLY A 217 -13.27 -18.12 -2.87
C GLY A 217 -12.41 -17.43 -3.93
N ALA A 218 -13.04 -16.92 -5.00
CA ALA A 218 -12.34 -16.17 -6.05
C ALA A 218 -11.69 -14.89 -5.49
N ALA A 219 -12.42 -14.14 -4.66
CA ALA A 219 -11.88 -12.95 -3.99
C ALA A 219 -10.69 -13.31 -3.09
N ALA A 220 -10.81 -14.36 -2.26
CA ALA A 220 -9.72 -14.78 -1.38
C ALA A 220 -8.45 -15.16 -2.16
N LEU A 221 -8.58 -15.85 -3.31
CA LEU A 221 -7.44 -16.19 -4.17
C LEU A 221 -6.81 -14.94 -4.79
N ILE A 222 -7.62 -14.01 -5.30
CA ILE A 222 -7.12 -12.79 -5.94
C ILE A 222 -6.38 -11.91 -4.91
N PHE A 223 -6.97 -11.66 -3.75
CA PHE A 223 -6.32 -10.84 -2.72
C PHE A 223 -5.13 -11.55 -2.06
N SER A 224 -5.12 -12.89 -2.01
CA SER A 224 -3.90 -13.64 -1.66
C SER A 224 -2.79 -13.42 -2.70
N GLY A 225 -3.13 -13.37 -3.98
CA GLY A 225 -2.19 -13.02 -5.05
C GLY A 225 -1.67 -11.59 -4.93
N TYR A 226 -2.52 -10.63 -4.60
CA TYR A 226 -2.10 -9.25 -4.33
C TYR A 226 -1.15 -9.16 -3.14
N ILE A 227 -1.40 -9.87 -2.03
CA ILE A 227 -0.46 -9.91 -0.89
C ILE A 227 0.94 -10.35 -1.33
N LEU A 228 1.04 -11.36 -2.20
CA LEU A 228 2.34 -11.82 -2.72
C LEU A 228 3.05 -10.74 -3.55
N VAL A 229 2.31 -10.08 -4.44
CA VAL A 229 2.81 -9.00 -5.30
C VAL A 229 3.24 -7.79 -4.48
N ASP A 230 2.35 -7.30 -3.63
CA ASP A 230 2.52 -6.07 -2.87
C ASP A 230 3.64 -6.24 -1.83
N THR A 231 3.74 -7.41 -1.22
CA THR A 231 4.89 -7.74 -0.36
C THR A 231 6.22 -7.65 -1.13
N GLN A 232 6.29 -8.14 -2.37
CA GLN A 232 7.48 -7.99 -3.20
C GLN A 232 7.74 -6.56 -3.70
N LEU A 233 6.68 -5.78 -3.94
CA LEU A 233 6.82 -4.36 -4.21
C LEU A 233 7.43 -3.62 -3.02
N VAL A 234 6.95 -3.88 -1.81
CA VAL A 234 7.50 -3.30 -0.57
C VAL A 234 8.98 -3.62 -0.40
N MET A 235 9.40 -4.83 -0.74
CA MET A 235 10.80 -5.22 -0.58
C MET A 235 11.77 -4.68 -1.63
N ARG A 236 11.28 -4.35 -2.83
CA ARG A 236 12.15 -4.14 -4.00
C ARG A 236 11.84 -2.88 -4.81
N HIS A 237 10.58 -2.53 -5.02
CA HIS A 237 10.20 -1.61 -6.10
C HIS A 237 9.75 -0.22 -5.63
N TYR A 238 9.16 -0.09 -4.43
CA TYR A 238 8.78 1.23 -3.92
C TYR A 238 9.98 2.15 -3.76
N HIS A 239 9.75 3.46 -3.81
CA HIS A 239 10.73 4.42 -3.32
C HIS A 239 10.70 4.48 -1.78
N VAL A 240 11.82 4.82 -1.14
CA VAL A 240 11.96 4.84 0.34
C VAL A 240 11.01 5.83 1.03
N GLU A 241 10.47 6.79 0.28
CA GLU A 241 9.48 7.79 0.75
C GLU A 241 8.02 7.42 0.46
N GLU A 242 7.77 6.23 -0.08
CA GLU A 242 6.43 5.78 -0.48
C GLU A 242 5.82 4.77 0.49
N GLU A 243 6.25 4.81 1.76
CA GLU A 243 5.81 3.86 2.79
C GLU A 243 4.30 3.91 3.05
N ILE A 244 3.68 5.07 2.85
CA ILE A 244 2.25 5.27 3.05
C ILE A 244 1.45 4.57 1.95
N ALA A 245 1.89 4.69 0.69
CA ALA A 245 1.23 4.02 -0.42
C ALA A 245 1.35 2.49 -0.28
N ALA A 246 2.55 2.00 0.05
CA ALA A 246 2.81 0.60 0.37
C ALA A 246 1.90 0.07 1.50
N ALA A 247 1.76 0.82 2.59
CA ALA A 247 0.91 0.42 3.71
C ALA A 247 -0.58 0.39 3.33
N ILE A 248 -1.06 1.39 2.57
CA ILE A 248 -2.46 1.42 2.09
C ILE A 248 -2.77 0.20 1.22
N SER A 249 -1.89 -0.17 0.28
CA SER A 249 -2.12 -1.32 -0.60
C SER A 249 -2.21 -2.64 0.20
N LEU A 250 -1.22 -2.92 1.05
CA LEU A 250 -1.25 -4.10 1.92
C LEU A 250 -2.45 -4.11 2.87
N TYR A 251 -2.87 -2.95 3.38
CA TYR A 251 -4.05 -2.84 4.23
C TYR A 251 -5.33 -3.21 3.49
N LEU A 252 -5.52 -2.70 2.27
CA LEU A 252 -6.66 -3.05 1.43
C LEU A 252 -6.67 -4.53 1.05
N ASP A 253 -5.51 -5.12 0.77
CA ASP A 253 -5.41 -6.55 0.50
C ASP A 253 -5.86 -7.40 1.69
N ILE A 254 -5.41 -7.06 2.90
CA ILE A 254 -5.80 -7.77 4.13
C ILE A 254 -7.29 -7.60 4.39
N LEU A 255 -7.84 -6.40 4.25
CA LEU A 255 -9.27 -6.16 4.47
C LEU A 255 -10.13 -6.92 3.47
N ASN A 256 -9.77 -6.90 2.20
CA ASN A 256 -10.54 -7.61 1.19
C ASN A 256 -10.43 -9.13 1.33
N LEU A 257 -9.24 -9.65 1.68
CA LEU A 257 -9.09 -11.06 2.05
C LEU A 257 -9.95 -11.41 3.28
N PHE A 258 -9.97 -10.55 4.30
CA PHE A 258 -10.81 -10.73 5.47
C PHE A 258 -12.29 -10.79 5.12
N LEU A 259 -12.80 -9.85 4.31
CA LEU A 259 -14.18 -9.85 3.87
C LEU A 259 -14.53 -11.08 3.02
N ALA A 260 -13.59 -11.56 2.21
CA ALA A 260 -13.75 -12.78 1.42
C ALA A 260 -13.85 -14.03 2.33
N ILE A 261 -12.95 -14.18 3.30
CA ILE A 261 -12.97 -15.29 4.26
C ILE A 261 -14.21 -15.23 5.15
N LEU A 262 -14.57 -14.03 5.63
CA LEU A 262 -15.78 -13.80 6.42
C LEU A 262 -17.04 -14.28 5.69
N ARG A 263 -17.14 -13.95 4.39
CA ARG A 263 -18.23 -14.40 3.53
C ARG A 263 -18.28 -15.92 3.37
N ILE A 264 -17.13 -16.56 3.15
CA ILE A 264 -17.02 -18.03 3.03
C ILE A 264 -17.50 -18.70 4.32
N LEU A 265 -16.98 -18.28 5.48
CA LEU A 265 -17.33 -18.88 6.77
C LEU A 265 -18.80 -18.64 7.13
N ASN A 266 -19.33 -17.45 6.85
CA ASN A 266 -20.74 -17.17 7.06
C ASN A 266 -21.64 -18.03 6.16
N ASN A 267 -21.24 -18.26 4.90
CA ASN A 267 -21.99 -19.15 4.01
C ASN A 267 -22.05 -20.59 4.54
N GLN A 268 -20.94 -21.09 5.08
CA GLN A 268 -20.88 -22.43 5.67
C GLN A 268 -21.69 -22.57 6.96
N ASN A 269 -21.82 -21.50 7.75
CA ASN A 269 -22.62 -21.51 8.98
C ASN A 269 -24.13 -21.47 8.72
N ASN A 270 -24.56 -20.91 7.59
CA ASN A 270 -25.96 -20.71 7.23
C ASN A 270 -26.54 -21.84 6.35
N ASN A 271 -25.72 -22.80 5.90
CA ASN A 271 -26.14 -24.03 5.21
C ASN A 271 -26.19 -25.21 6.18
#